data_AF-A0A7J3JB01-F1
#
_entry.id   AF-A0A7J3JB01-F1
#
_cell.length_a   1.000
_cell.length_b   1.000
_cell.length_c   1.000
_cell.angle_alpha   90.00
_cell.angle_beta   90.00
_cell.angle_gamma   90.00
#
_symmetry.space_group_name_H-M   'P 1'
#
loop_
_entity.id
_entity.type
_entity.pdbx_description
1 polymer ?
#
loop_
_entity_poly.entity_id
_entity_poly.type
_entity_poly.pdbx_seq_one_letter_code
_entity_poly.pdbx_strand_id
1 'polypeptide(L)'
;EPAIRSTLTFSTVKTGLFKRRVIQVARRFGSLKKWADFSNVSLQKLISSFEGTPIYEEGLKEVFTKDLDADGLVMVLGRLRRGDVRLQVVKTGGNPTPVARVGIERVSMKTDLIPPEKMRTVLVESAKARLLNETGNFVCTACWDYMEMIRIKDLPDRPKCPRCGSSAIGLLKVEEEKAVGLLEKKGEHLAKNEEKMCSYAKQTAALIERYGKAATVALSARRVSTADIAGVLEKEPSVSDHFYELVLEAERKSLSKRFK
;
A
#
# COMPACT_ATOMS: atom_id res chain seq x y z
N GLU A 1 -24.48 -29.46 1.56
CA GLU A 1 -24.91 -28.06 1.53
C GLU A 1 -25.00 -27.42 2.92
N PRO A 2 -25.70 -27.98 3.92
CA PRO A 2 -25.85 -27.34 5.24
C PRO A 2 -24.51 -27.03 5.93
N ALA A 3 -23.54 -27.95 5.85
CA ALA A 3 -22.19 -27.76 6.39
C ALA A 3 -21.40 -26.62 5.72
N ILE A 4 -21.62 -26.38 4.42
CA ILE A 4 -20.96 -25.28 3.70
C ILE A 4 -21.53 -23.95 4.18
N ARG A 5 -22.87 -23.86 4.27
CA ARG A 5 -23.54 -22.65 4.74
C ARG A 5 -23.19 -22.34 6.20
N SER A 6 -23.16 -23.32 7.09
CA SER A 6 -22.77 -23.11 8.49
C SER A 6 -21.33 -22.60 8.63
N THR A 7 -20.40 -23.20 7.88
CA THR A 7 -18.99 -22.77 7.85
C THR A 7 -18.84 -21.36 7.29
N LEU A 8 -19.60 -21.04 6.24
CA LEU A 8 -19.63 -19.73 5.64
C LEU A 8 -20.14 -18.69 6.64
N THR A 9 -21.27 -18.94 7.31
CA THR A 9 -21.81 -18.04 8.35
C THR A 9 -20.81 -17.80 9.48
N PHE A 10 -20.21 -18.85 10.03
CA PHE A 10 -19.22 -18.75 11.10
C PHE A 10 -17.99 -17.92 10.70
N SER A 11 -17.55 -18.07 9.45
CA SER A 11 -16.40 -17.34 8.92
C SER A 11 -16.75 -15.87 8.65
N THR A 12 -17.93 -15.62 8.08
CA THR A 12 -18.44 -14.29 7.73
C THR A 12 -18.52 -13.36 8.94
N VAL A 13 -18.99 -13.85 10.09
CA VAL A 13 -19.11 -13.01 11.31
C VAL A 13 -17.78 -12.39 11.74
N LYS A 14 -16.65 -13.05 11.43
CA LYS A 14 -15.31 -12.57 11.79
C LYS A 14 -14.76 -11.52 10.81
N THR A 15 -15.38 -11.37 9.64
CA THR A 15 -14.93 -10.47 8.56
C THR A 15 -15.24 -9.01 8.85
N GLY A 16 -14.35 -8.11 8.43
CA GLY A 16 -14.54 -6.67 8.38
C GLY A 16 -15.76 -6.26 7.55
N LEU A 17 -16.07 -7.02 6.49
CA LEU A 17 -17.30 -6.88 5.72
C LEU A 17 -18.55 -6.96 6.60
N PHE A 18 -18.69 -8.03 7.39
CA PHE A 18 -19.82 -8.19 8.30
C PHE A 18 -19.88 -7.07 9.33
N LYS A 19 -18.72 -6.72 9.93
CA LYS A 19 -18.61 -5.60 10.88
C LYS A 19 -19.19 -4.31 10.29
N ARG A 20 -18.85 -4.02 9.03
CA ARG A 20 -19.32 -2.82 8.33
C ARG A 20 -20.82 -2.86 8.08
N ARG A 21 -21.39 -4.02 7.68
CA ARG A 21 -22.83 -4.17 7.46
C ARG A 21 -23.63 -3.98 8.74
N VAL A 22 -23.20 -4.60 9.84
CA VAL A 22 -23.85 -4.42 11.15
C VAL A 22 -23.90 -2.94 11.55
N ILE A 23 -22.83 -2.17 11.35
CA ILE A 23 -22.82 -0.72 11.65
C ILE A 23 -23.79 0.05 10.75
N GLN A 24 -23.86 -0.28 9.46
CA GLN A 24 -24.78 0.36 8.52
C GLN A 24 -26.24 0.08 8.91
N VAL A 25 -26.55 -1.17 9.25
CA VAL A 25 -27.87 -1.58 9.75
C VAL A 25 -28.17 -0.88 11.07
N ALA A 26 -27.27 -0.93 12.04
CA ALA A 26 -27.42 -0.28 13.34
C ALA A 26 -27.72 1.23 13.22
N ARG A 27 -27.09 1.93 12.26
CA ARG A 27 -27.39 3.33 11.94
C ARG A 27 -28.78 3.53 11.35
N ARG A 28 -29.23 2.63 10.47
CA ARG A 28 -30.60 2.66 9.90
C ARG A 28 -31.67 2.40 10.96
N PHE A 29 -31.37 1.53 11.92
CA PHE A 29 -32.20 1.26 13.09
C PHE A 29 -32.15 2.38 14.14
N GLY A 30 -31.31 3.42 13.96
CA GLY A 30 -31.18 4.52 14.91
C GLY A 30 -30.38 4.20 16.18
N SER A 31 -29.95 2.95 16.35
CA SER A 31 -29.13 2.51 17.51
C SER A 31 -27.73 3.11 17.55
N LEU A 32 -27.22 3.59 16.40
CA LEU A 32 -25.94 4.31 16.30
C LEU A 32 -26.14 5.68 15.65
N LYS A 33 -25.62 6.73 16.30
CA LYS A 33 -25.58 8.08 15.73
C LYS A 33 -24.70 8.12 14.47
N LYS A 34 -25.08 8.96 13.49
CA LYS A 34 -24.33 9.13 12.22
C LYS A 34 -22.86 9.52 12.42
N TRP A 35 -22.56 10.25 13.50
CA TRP A 35 -21.23 10.78 13.86
C TRP A 35 -20.57 10.06 15.04
N ALA A 36 -21.01 8.84 15.39
CA ALA A 36 -20.36 8.07 16.43
C ALA A 36 -18.89 7.81 16.05
N ASP A 37 -17.97 8.29 16.87
CA ASP A 37 -16.54 8.03 16.72
C ASP A 37 -16.21 6.66 17.36
N PHE A 38 -15.60 5.79 16.55
CA PHE A 38 -15.23 4.42 16.96
C PHE A 38 -13.73 4.30 17.23
N SER A 39 -13.01 5.42 17.34
CA SER A 39 -11.58 5.49 17.68
C SER A 39 -11.25 4.82 19.02
N ASN A 40 -12.17 4.88 20.00
CA ASN A 40 -11.96 4.37 21.37
C ASN A 40 -12.67 3.05 21.70
N VAL A 41 -13.44 2.47 20.77
CA VAL A 41 -14.20 1.23 21.02
C VAL A 41 -13.74 0.15 20.06
N SER A 42 -13.37 -1.01 20.59
CA SER A 42 -13.10 -2.17 19.73
C SER A 42 -14.38 -2.56 18.99
N LEU A 43 -14.41 -2.36 17.67
CA LEU A 43 -15.50 -2.72 16.76
C LEU A 43 -16.06 -4.13 17.03
N GLN A 44 -15.19 -5.05 17.45
CA GLN A 44 -15.57 -6.42 17.79
C GLN A 44 -16.51 -6.49 19.01
N LYS A 45 -16.24 -5.76 20.09
CA LYS A 45 -17.13 -5.69 21.28
C LYS A 45 -18.48 -5.05 20.94
N LEU A 46 -18.48 -4.08 20.04
CA LEU A 46 -19.71 -3.44 19.58
C LEU A 46 -20.58 -4.45 18.82
N ILE A 47 -19.98 -5.25 17.94
CA ILE A 47 -20.75 -6.24 17.17
C ILE A 47 -21.27 -7.35 18.06
N SER A 48 -20.46 -7.83 19.01
CA SER A 48 -20.93 -8.82 19.98
C SER A 48 -22.09 -8.30 20.82
N SER A 49 -22.17 -6.98 21.08
CA SER A 49 -23.33 -6.40 21.78
C SER A 49 -24.63 -6.43 20.97
N PHE A 50 -24.54 -6.60 19.64
CA PHE A 50 -25.68 -6.76 18.76
C PHE A 50 -26.03 -8.24 18.52
N GLU A 51 -25.24 -9.21 18.98
CA GLU A 51 -25.58 -10.63 18.81
C GLU A 51 -26.95 -10.95 19.40
N GLY A 52 -27.76 -11.70 18.65
CA GLY A 52 -29.15 -12.01 19.03
C GLY A 52 -30.14 -10.85 18.86
N THR A 53 -29.71 -9.71 18.30
CA THR A 53 -30.62 -8.59 17.97
C THR A 53 -31.04 -8.62 16.50
N PRO A 54 -32.18 -8.00 16.13
CA PRO A 54 -32.59 -7.85 14.73
C PRO A 54 -31.56 -7.13 13.86
N ILE A 55 -30.72 -6.29 14.45
CA ILE A 55 -29.61 -5.59 13.75
C ILE A 55 -28.58 -6.60 13.25
N TYR A 56 -28.25 -7.59 14.06
CA TYR A 56 -27.26 -8.61 13.71
C TYR A 56 -27.82 -9.60 12.69
N GLU A 57 -29.08 -10.01 12.84
CA GLU A 57 -29.78 -10.86 11.88
C GLU A 57 -29.90 -10.20 10.50
N GLU A 58 -30.31 -8.93 10.47
CA GLU A 58 -30.39 -8.16 9.22
C GLU A 58 -29.00 -7.92 8.63
N GLY A 59 -27.98 -7.71 9.47
CA GLY A 59 -26.58 -7.65 9.04
C GLY A 59 -26.13 -8.91 8.33
N LEU A 60 -26.46 -10.09 8.89
CA LEU A 60 -26.15 -11.38 8.25
C LEU A 60 -26.92 -11.52 6.93
N LYS A 61 -28.21 -11.24 6.94
CA LYS A 61 -29.06 -11.30 5.75
C LYS A 61 -28.57 -10.41 4.62
N GLU A 62 -28.16 -9.17 4.92
CA GLU A 62 -27.59 -8.27 3.91
C GLU A 62 -26.27 -8.81 3.34
N VAL A 63 -25.38 -9.36 4.17
CA VAL A 63 -24.13 -9.95 3.67
C VAL A 63 -24.42 -11.11 2.72
N PHE A 64 -25.32 -12.01 3.07
CA PHE A 64 -25.66 -13.18 2.25
C PHE A 64 -26.47 -12.87 1.00
N THR A 65 -27.11 -11.69 0.91
CA THR A 65 -27.91 -11.31 -0.25
C THR A 65 -27.20 -10.32 -1.17
N LYS A 66 -26.30 -9.48 -0.63
CA LYS A 66 -25.66 -8.39 -1.37
C LYS A 66 -24.16 -8.60 -1.59
N ASP A 67 -23.48 -9.32 -0.70
CA ASP A 67 -22.02 -9.40 -0.72
C ASP A 67 -21.48 -10.80 -1.04
N LEU A 68 -22.21 -11.86 -0.68
CA LEU A 68 -21.80 -13.24 -0.87
C LEU A 68 -22.80 -14.02 -1.75
N ASP A 69 -22.26 -14.90 -2.59
CA ASP A 69 -23.03 -15.86 -3.37
C ASP A 69 -22.84 -17.27 -2.78
N ALA A 70 -23.66 -17.59 -1.77
CA ALA A 70 -23.62 -18.89 -1.09
C ALA A 70 -24.03 -20.03 -2.02
N ASP A 71 -24.96 -19.78 -2.94
CA ASP A 71 -25.50 -20.79 -3.85
C ASP A 71 -24.47 -21.14 -4.92
N GLY A 72 -23.81 -20.12 -5.48
CA GLY A 72 -22.68 -20.26 -6.39
C GLY A 72 -21.51 -21.01 -5.75
N LEU A 73 -21.20 -20.74 -4.47
CA LEU A 73 -20.18 -21.48 -3.74
C LEU A 73 -20.53 -22.97 -3.62
N VAL A 74 -21.76 -23.30 -3.23
CA VAL A 74 -22.23 -24.70 -3.14
C VAL A 74 -22.15 -25.39 -4.50
N MET A 75 -22.52 -24.68 -5.58
CA MET A 75 -22.43 -25.19 -6.95
C MET A 75 -20.97 -25.50 -7.33
N VAL A 76 -20.03 -24.57 -7.11
CA VAL A 76 -18.62 -24.74 -7.47
C VAL A 76 -17.97 -25.88 -6.69
N LEU A 77 -18.20 -25.94 -5.37
CA LEU A 77 -17.71 -27.03 -4.53
C LEU A 77 -18.32 -28.39 -4.93
N GLY A 78 -19.59 -28.40 -5.33
CA GLY A 78 -20.25 -29.58 -5.89
C GLY A 78 -19.59 -30.07 -7.19
N ARG A 79 -19.26 -29.14 -8.09
CA ARG A 79 -18.55 -29.42 -9.35
C ARG A 79 -17.12 -29.93 -9.11
N LEU A 80 -16.41 -29.35 -8.15
CA LEU A 80 -15.09 -29.85 -7.72
C LEU A 80 -15.19 -31.29 -7.20
N ARG A 81 -16.18 -31.59 -6.35
CA ARG A 81 -16.39 -32.93 -5.79
C ARG A 81 -16.72 -33.97 -6.87
N ARG A 82 -17.48 -33.58 -7.90
CA ARG A 82 -17.82 -34.47 -9.03
C ARG A 82 -16.71 -34.63 -10.06
N GLY A 83 -15.66 -33.82 -10.00
CA GLY A 83 -14.59 -33.80 -11.00
C GLY A 83 -14.88 -32.96 -12.25
N ASP A 84 -16.02 -32.27 -12.30
CA ASP A 84 -16.38 -31.33 -13.38
C ASP A 84 -15.42 -30.12 -13.43
N VAL A 85 -14.77 -29.82 -12.30
CA VAL A 85 -13.73 -28.81 -12.14
C VAL A 85 -12.50 -29.47 -11.53
N ARG A 86 -11.32 -29.24 -12.11
CA ARG A 86 -10.06 -29.82 -11.63
C ARG A 86 -9.21 -28.74 -10.95
N LEU A 87 -8.59 -29.13 -9.83
CA LEU A 87 -7.60 -28.32 -9.10
C LEU A 87 -6.20 -28.68 -9.62
N GLN A 88 -5.45 -27.67 -10.07
CA GLN A 88 -4.06 -27.84 -10.51
C GLN A 88 -3.16 -26.94 -9.65
N VAL A 89 -2.20 -27.57 -8.95
CA VAL A 89 -1.18 -26.82 -8.20
C VAL A 89 -0.05 -26.45 -9.15
N VAL A 90 0.33 -25.17 -9.18
CA VAL A 90 1.43 -24.65 -9.99
C VAL A 90 2.61 -24.32 -9.07
N LYS A 91 3.79 -24.87 -9.36
CA LYS A 91 5.04 -24.55 -8.64
C LYS A 91 5.65 -23.30 -9.25
N THR A 92 5.80 -22.24 -8.46
CA THR A 92 6.29 -20.93 -8.95
C THR A 92 7.67 -20.52 -8.40
N GLY A 93 8.35 -21.43 -7.70
CA GLY A 93 9.68 -21.17 -7.13
C GLY A 93 9.70 -20.01 -6.12
N GLY A 94 8.57 -19.73 -5.44
CA GLY A 94 8.44 -18.65 -4.46
C GLY A 94 8.00 -17.31 -5.02
N ASN A 95 7.90 -17.16 -6.36
CA ASN A 95 7.45 -15.92 -6.98
C ASN A 95 5.94 -15.92 -7.27
N PRO A 96 5.21 -14.80 -7.07
CA PRO A 96 3.81 -14.71 -7.45
C PRO A 96 3.67 -14.64 -8.98
N THR A 97 2.73 -15.41 -9.54
CA THR A 97 2.35 -15.29 -10.97
C THR A 97 1.77 -13.91 -11.26
N PRO A 98 1.73 -13.44 -12.53
CA PRO A 98 1.09 -12.17 -12.87
C PRO A 98 -0.35 -12.06 -12.35
N VAL A 99 -1.13 -13.15 -12.41
CA VAL A 99 -2.49 -13.21 -11.87
C VAL A 99 -2.50 -13.12 -10.35
N ALA A 100 -1.61 -13.87 -9.68
CA ALA A 100 -1.51 -13.84 -8.22
C ALA A 100 -1.08 -12.45 -7.70
N ARG A 101 -0.19 -11.76 -8.42
CA ARG A 101 0.27 -10.40 -8.08
C ARG A 101 -0.89 -9.41 -7.99
N VAL A 102 -1.78 -9.41 -8.98
CA VAL A 102 -2.98 -8.54 -8.97
C VAL A 102 -3.89 -8.86 -7.78
N GLY A 103 -4.04 -10.14 -7.43
CA GLY A 103 -4.80 -10.57 -6.26
C GLY A 103 -4.17 -10.08 -4.95
N ILE A 104 -2.87 -10.29 -4.78
CA ILE A 104 -2.10 -9.87 -3.58
C ILE A 104 -2.14 -8.34 -3.42
N GLU A 105 -1.94 -7.59 -4.50
CA GLU A 105 -1.99 -6.12 -4.51
C GLU A 105 -3.39 -5.55 -4.24
N ARG A 106 -4.46 -6.32 -4.44
CA ARG A 106 -5.83 -5.89 -4.14
C ARG A 106 -6.30 -6.31 -2.76
N VAL A 107 -5.92 -7.51 -2.31
CA VAL A 107 -6.21 -8.00 -0.95
C VAL A 107 -5.43 -7.18 0.08
N SER A 108 -4.24 -6.68 -0.26
CA SER A 108 -3.54 -5.69 0.56
C SER A 108 -4.35 -4.41 0.84
N MET A 109 -5.29 -4.08 -0.05
CA MET A 109 -6.13 -2.89 0.04
C MET A 109 -7.50 -3.13 0.68
N LYS A 110 -7.97 -4.40 0.75
CA LYS A 110 -9.26 -4.76 1.35
C LYS A 110 -9.04 -5.57 2.61
N THR A 111 -9.49 -5.02 3.73
CA THR A 111 -9.37 -5.52 5.11
C THR A 111 -10.16 -6.80 5.37
N ASP A 112 -10.01 -7.85 4.58
CA ASP A 112 -10.63 -9.14 4.88
C ASP A 112 -9.71 -10.35 4.69
N LEU A 113 -9.66 -11.14 5.77
CA LEU A 113 -9.20 -12.53 5.89
C LEU A 113 -7.75 -12.82 5.47
N ILE A 114 -6.80 -12.20 6.16
CA ILE A 114 -5.51 -12.82 6.48
C ILE A 114 -5.22 -12.48 7.95
N PRO A 115 -4.73 -13.41 8.79
CA PRO A 115 -4.26 -13.08 10.14
C PRO A 115 -3.35 -11.85 10.05
N PRO A 116 -3.59 -10.80 10.87
CA PRO A 116 -2.94 -9.50 10.71
C PRO A 116 -1.40 -9.61 10.68
N GLU A 117 -0.84 -10.59 11.40
CA GLU A 117 0.60 -10.89 11.41
C GLU A 117 1.12 -11.40 10.06
N LYS A 118 0.47 -12.43 9.47
CA LYS A 118 0.88 -12.96 8.15
C LYS A 118 0.59 -11.95 7.03
N MET A 119 -0.47 -11.17 7.17
CA MET A 119 -0.79 -10.08 6.23
C MET A 119 0.31 -9.02 6.28
N ARG A 120 0.71 -8.60 7.47
CA ARG A 120 1.76 -7.60 7.69
C ARG A 120 3.07 -8.00 7.02
N THR A 121 3.54 -9.23 7.22
CA THR A 121 4.75 -9.73 6.56
C THR A 121 4.62 -9.73 5.03
N VAL A 122 3.49 -10.21 4.49
CA VAL A 122 3.25 -10.22 3.03
C VAL A 122 3.20 -8.80 2.45
N LEU A 123 2.61 -7.86 3.18
CA LEU A 123 2.54 -6.44 2.78
C LEU A 123 3.93 -5.81 2.75
N VAL A 124 4.72 -6.02 3.81
CA VAL A 124 6.08 -5.51 3.92
C VAL A 124 6.95 -6.10 2.82
N GLU A 125 6.91 -7.42 2.61
CA GLU A 125 7.69 -8.08 1.55
C GLU A 125 7.27 -7.62 0.15
N SER A 126 5.98 -7.44 -0.10
CA SER A 126 5.49 -6.88 -1.37
C SER A 126 5.94 -5.43 -1.57
N ALA A 127 5.92 -4.61 -0.51
CA ALA A 127 6.37 -3.22 -0.56
C ALA A 127 7.88 -3.13 -0.81
N LYS A 128 8.66 -3.95 -0.10
CA LYS A 128 10.09 -4.10 -0.25
C LYS A 128 10.47 -4.49 -1.67
N ALA A 129 9.86 -5.53 -2.21
CA ALA A 129 10.09 -5.97 -3.59
C ALA A 129 9.74 -4.90 -4.62
N ARG A 130 8.68 -4.12 -4.39
CA ARG A 130 8.27 -3.03 -5.28
C ARG A 130 9.23 -1.84 -5.22
N LEU A 131 9.45 -1.30 -4.02
CA LEU A 131 10.24 -0.08 -3.81
C LEU A 131 11.72 -0.29 -4.18
N LEU A 132 12.27 -1.50 -3.95
CA LEU A 132 13.66 -1.78 -4.32
C LEU A 132 13.86 -1.98 -5.83
N ASN A 133 12.83 -2.41 -6.56
CA ASN A 133 12.89 -2.60 -8.01
C ASN A 133 12.44 -1.37 -8.81
N GLU A 134 12.00 -0.29 -8.16
CA GLU A 134 11.74 0.98 -8.85
C GLU A 134 13.05 1.58 -9.38
N THR A 135 12.95 2.20 -10.55
CA THR A 135 14.03 2.95 -11.20
C THR A 135 13.82 4.44 -10.94
N GLY A 136 14.91 5.12 -10.58
CA GLY A 136 14.94 6.55 -10.33
C GLY A 136 15.98 7.23 -11.20
N ASN A 137 15.70 8.47 -11.62
CA ASN A 137 16.71 9.32 -12.24
C ASN A 137 17.42 10.11 -11.14
N PHE A 138 18.70 9.79 -10.94
CA PHE A 138 19.54 10.43 -9.94
C PHE A 138 20.28 11.58 -10.58
N VAL A 139 20.21 12.78 -9.97
CA VAL A 139 20.85 13.99 -10.48
C VAL A 139 21.72 14.62 -9.41
N CYS A 140 22.92 15.08 -9.76
CA CYS A 140 23.74 15.83 -8.82
C CYS A 140 23.26 17.29 -8.76
N THR A 141 22.81 17.74 -7.59
CA THR A 141 22.37 19.13 -7.40
C THR A 141 23.49 20.10 -7.04
N ALA A 142 24.73 19.61 -6.93
CA ALA A 142 25.91 20.43 -6.67
C ALA A 142 26.61 20.87 -7.96
N CYS A 143 26.91 19.93 -8.87
CA CYS A 143 27.56 20.24 -10.15
C CYS A 143 26.63 20.23 -11.36
N TRP A 144 25.45 19.62 -11.26
CA TRP A 144 24.49 19.45 -12.37
C TRP A 144 25.05 18.75 -13.62
N ASP A 145 26.25 18.16 -13.54
CA ASP A 145 26.95 17.49 -14.65
C ASP A 145 26.86 15.95 -14.58
N TYR A 146 25.96 15.43 -13.74
CA TYR A 146 25.72 13.99 -13.56
C TYR A 146 24.22 13.69 -13.48
N MET A 147 23.77 12.78 -14.34
CA MET A 147 22.46 12.16 -14.29
C MET A 147 22.58 10.69 -14.70
N GLU A 148 21.89 9.81 -13.98
CA GLU A 148 21.85 8.38 -14.33
C GLU A 148 20.53 7.74 -13.86
N MET A 149 19.98 6.86 -14.68
CA MET A 149 18.85 6.02 -14.32
C MET A 149 19.32 4.74 -13.62
N ILE A 150 19.04 4.63 -12.32
CA ILE A 150 19.52 3.50 -11.50
C ILE A 150 18.33 2.85 -10.81
N ARG A 151 18.35 1.52 -10.65
CA ARG A 151 17.42 0.80 -9.78
C ARG A 151 17.82 1.00 -8.32
N ILE A 152 16.85 1.22 -7.46
CA ILE A 152 17.11 1.58 -6.06
C ILE A 152 17.89 0.50 -5.31
N LYS A 153 17.65 -0.78 -5.61
CA LYS A 153 18.42 -1.88 -5.04
C LYS A 153 19.93 -1.81 -5.36
N ASP A 154 20.27 -1.32 -6.55
CA ASP A 154 21.64 -1.25 -7.07
C ASP A 154 22.36 0.03 -6.62
N LEU A 155 21.63 0.99 -6.04
CA LEU A 155 22.20 2.20 -5.47
C LEU A 155 23.00 1.88 -4.19
N PRO A 156 24.21 2.43 -4.00
CA PRO A 156 24.97 2.29 -2.77
C PRO A 156 24.25 2.97 -1.58
N ASP A 157 24.60 2.58 -0.35
CA ASP A 157 23.96 3.09 0.87
C ASP A 157 24.12 4.60 1.04
N ARG A 158 25.25 5.14 0.60
CA ARG A 158 25.52 6.59 0.53
C ARG A 158 25.97 6.94 -0.90
N PRO A 159 25.03 7.32 -1.78
CA PRO A 159 25.37 7.70 -3.14
C PRO A 159 26.22 8.97 -3.16
N LYS A 160 27.22 8.99 -4.03
CA LYS A 160 28.07 10.15 -4.30
C LYS A 160 28.13 10.38 -5.80
N CYS A 161 28.26 11.63 -6.19
CA CYS A 161 28.45 12.01 -7.58
C CYS A 161 29.82 11.50 -8.08
N PRO A 162 29.87 10.73 -9.18
CA PRO A 162 31.14 10.27 -9.75
C PRO A 162 31.93 11.40 -10.44
N ARG A 163 31.29 12.54 -10.73
CA ARG A 163 31.94 13.71 -11.34
C ARG A 163 32.63 14.62 -10.33
N CYS A 164 31.94 14.96 -9.24
CA CYS A 164 32.43 15.95 -8.26
C CYS A 164 32.61 15.41 -6.84
N GLY A 165 32.25 14.15 -6.58
CA GLY A 165 32.36 13.53 -5.24
C GLY A 165 31.30 13.97 -4.22
N SER A 166 30.41 14.90 -4.57
CA SER A 166 29.36 15.42 -3.68
C SER A 166 28.32 14.35 -3.31
N SER A 167 27.82 14.39 -2.06
CA SER A 167 26.67 13.63 -1.56
C SER A 167 25.31 14.20 -1.98
N ALA A 168 25.29 15.38 -2.62
CA ALA A 168 24.07 16.06 -3.03
C ALA A 168 23.46 15.42 -4.30
N ILE A 169 22.93 14.21 -4.13
CA ILE A 169 22.27 13.42 -5.18
C ILE A 169 20.76 13.46 -4.95
N GLY A 170 20.04 14.14 -5.83
CA GLY A 170 18.59 14.20 -5.87
C GLY A 170 17.99 13.04 -6.65
N LEU A 171 16.72 12.72 -6.35
CA LEU A 171 15.93 11.71 -7.05
C LEU A 171 14.78 12.38 -7.79
N LEU A 172 14.65 12.09 -9.07
CA LEU A 172 13.57 12.56 -9.94
C LEU A 172 12.78 11.36 -10.50
N LYS A 173 11.44 11.47 -10.48
CA LYS A 173 10.51 10.49 -11.06
C LYS A 173 9.94 10.99 -12.40
N VAL A 174 10.81 11.51 -13.24
CA VAL A 174 10.48 11.93 -14.62
C VAL A 174 11.44 11.24 -15.56
N GLU A 175 11.03 11.08 -16.82
CA GLU A 175 11.92 10.58 -17.88
C GLU A 175 13.15 11.49 -18.03
N GLU A 176 14.27 10.90 -18.45
CA GLU A 176 15.56 11.58 -18.54
C GLU A 176 15.47 12.82 -19.46
N GLU A 177 14.81 12.68 -20.61
CA GLU A 177 14.55 13.75 -21.59
C GLU A 177 13.93 15.01 -20.97
N LYS A 178 13.05 14.85 -19.98
CA LYS A 178 12.40 15.98 -19.29
C LYS A 178 13.30 16.65 -18.27
N ALA A 179 14.36 15.98 -17.85
CA ALA A 179 15.31 16.46 -16.87
C ALA A 179 16.62 16.97 -17.51
N VAL A 180 16.87 16.72 -18.80
CA VAL A 180 18.05 17.23 -19.54
C VAL A 180 18.19 18.76 -19.42
N GLY A 181 17.08 19.50 -19.53
CA GLY A 181 17.09 20.96 -19.39
C GLY A 181 17.63 21.45 -18.04
N LEU A 182 17.60 20.63 -16.98
CA LEU A 182 18.22 20.94 -15.69
C LEU A 182 19.74 20.86 -15.74
N LEU A 183 20.31 19.90 -16.49
CA LEU A 183 21.76 19.77 -16.66
C LEU A 183 22.30 20.89 -17.57
N GLU A 184 21.66 21.09 -18.72
CA GLU A 184 22.13 22.08 -19.73
C GLU A 184 22.22 23.49 -19.16
N LYS A 185 21.22 23.86 -18.35
CA LYS A 185 21.16 25.17 -17.71
C LYS A 185 21.80 25.20 -16.32
N LYS A 186 22.40 24.09 -15.88
CA LYS A 186 23.05 23.92 -14.56
C LYS A 186 22.18 24.37 -13.38
N GLY A 187 20.86 24.18 -13.50
CA GLY A 187 19.89 24.63 -12.50
C GLY A 187 19.61 26.14 -12.46
N GLU A 188 20.07 26.92 -13.45
CA GLU A 188 19.86 28.36 -13.59
C GLU A 188 18.93 28.69 -14.79
N HIS A 189 18.36 29.90 -14.87
CA HIS A 189 17.48 30.33 -15.96
C HIS A 189 16.37 29.32 -16.36
N LEU A 190 15.76 28.71 -15.35
CA LEU A 190 14.80 27.61 -15.50
C LEU A 190 13.39 28.12 -15.83
N ALA A 191 12.68 27.40 -16.69
CA ALA A 191 11.25 27.60 -16.87
C ALA A 191 10.48 27.18 -15.60
N LYS A 192 9.25 27.68 -15.41
CA LYS A 192 8.42 27.39 -14.22
C LYS A 192 8.25 25.90 -13.88
N ASN A 193 8.28 25.02 -14.89
CA ASN A 193 8.24 23.58 -14.68
C ASN A 193 9.60 23.01 -14.25
N GLU A 194 10.69 23.51 -14.82
CA GLU A 194 12.05 23.15 -14.46
C GLU A 194 12.42 23.66 -13.05
N GLU A 195 11.98 24.85 -12.65
CA GLU A 195 12.16 25.36 -11.29
C GLU A 195 11.56 24.43 -10.24
N LYS A 196 10.34 23.90 -10.51
CA LYS A 196 9.70 22.92 -9.63
C LYS A 196 10.50 21.63 -9.56
N MET A 197 11.02 21.14 -10.68
CA MET A 197 11.85 19.94 -10.72
C MET A 197 13.18 20.16 -9.99
N CYS A 198 13.83 21.31 -10.18
CA CYS A 198 15.05 21.71 -9.48
C CYS A 198 14.83 21.80 -7.96
N SER A 199 13.75 22.44 -7.53
CA SER A 199 13.37 22.51 -6.12
C SER A 199 13.13 21.12 -5.53
N TYR A 200 12.42 20.25 -6.25
CA TYR A 200 12.20 18.87 -5.82
C TYR A 200 13.50 18.05 -5.77
N ALA A 201 14.39 18.20 -6.77
CA ALA A 201 15.70 17.55 -6.77
C ALA A 201 16.54 17.99 -5.56
N LYS A 202 16.53 19.27 -5.20
CA LYS A 202 17.23 19.78 -4.00
C LYS A 202 16.63 19.23 -2.70
N GLN A 203 15.31 19.16 -2.60
CA GLN A 203 14.64 18.59 -1.42
C GLN A 203 14.95 17.10 -1.25
N THR A 204 14.92 16.34 -2.35
CA THR A 204 15.25 14.91 -2.31
C THR A 204 16.74 14.68 -2.04
N ALA A 205 17.62 15.52 -2.57
CA ALA A 205 19.05 15.49 -2.29
C ALA A 205 19.35 15.68 -0.80
N ALA A 206 18.70 16.63 -0.14
CA ALA A 206 18.88 16.85 1.31
C ALA A 206 18.46 15.62 2.14
N LEU A 207 17.39 14.92 1.75
CA LEU A 207 16.96 13.69 2.42
C LEU A 207 17.93 12.54 2.17
N ILE A 208 18.40 12.37 0.94
CA ILE A 208 19.36 11.32 0.55
C ILE A 208 20.72 11.54 1.20
N GLU A 209 21.18 12.79 1.31
CA GLU A 209 22.41 13.12 2.00
C GLU A 209 22.36 12.77 3.49
N ARG A 210 21.21 13.01 4.14
CA ARG A 210 21.03 12.74 5.57
C ARG A 210 20.78 11.27 5.89
N TYR A 211 19.92 10.59 5.12
CA TYR A 211 19.42 9.24 5.44
C TYR A 211 19.89 8.16 4.44
N GLY A 212 20.64 8.53 3.40
CA GLY A 212 21.18 7.60 2.42
C GLY A 212 20.10 6.85 1.64
N LYS A 213 20.37 5.56 1.39
CA LYS A 213 19.47 4.66 0.65
C LYS A 213 18.09 4.53 1.26
N ALA A 214 17.92 4.69 2.58
CA ALA A 214 16.60 4.69 3.22
C ALA A 214 15.72 5.81 2.65
N ALA A 215 16.26 7.02 2.46
CA ALA A 215 15.52 8.11 1.82
C ALA A 215 15.18 7.79 0.36
N THR A 216 16.08 7.18 -0.39
CA THR A 216 15.79 6.77 -1.77
C THR A 216 14.63 5.78 -1.84
N VAL A 217 14.62 4.77 -0.97
CA VAL A 217 13.54 3.77 -0.90
C VAL A 217 12.23 4.45 -0.52
N ALA A 218 12.24 5.34 0.48
CA ALA A 218 11.04 6.06 0.94
C ALA A 218 10.48 6.98 -0.15
N LEU A 219 11.34 7.78 -0.79
CA LEU A 219 10.97 8.71 -1.86
C LEU A 219 10.35 7.99 -3.05
N SER A 220 10.61 6.70 -3.22
CA SER A 220 10.06 5.88 -4.31
C SER A 220 8.60 5.50 -4.09
N ALA A 221 8.09 5.67 -2.86
CA ALA A 221 6.67 5.55 -2.54
C ALA A 221 5.75 6.38 -3.45
N ARG A 222 4.56 5.82 -3.72
CA ARG A 222 3.63 6.39 -4.68
C ARG A 222 2.84 7.53 -4.07
N ARG A 223 2.89 8.69 -4.72
CA ARG A 223 2.06 9.86 -4.40
C ARG A 223 2.26 10.37 -2.96
N VAL A 224 3.44 10.16 -2.39
CA VAL A 224 3.82 10.68 -1.08
C VAL A 224 4.64 11.95 -1.27
N SER A 225 4.40 12.98 -0.46
CA SER A 225 5.16 14.24 -0.53
C SER A 225 6.52 14.11 0.15
N THR A 226 7.48 14.98 -0.20
CA THR A 226 8.79 15.03 0.47
C THR A 226 8.67 15.26 1.98
N ALA A 227 7.67 16.04 2.41
CA ALA A 227 7.37 16.28 3.82
C ALA A 227 6.85 15.03 4.55
N ASP A 228 5.96 14.25 3.91
CA ASP A 228 5.49 12.99 4.48
C ASP A 228 6.65 11.99 4.62
N ILE A 229 7.55 11.94 3.62
CA ILE A 229 8.76 11.09 3.67
C ILE A 229 9.73 11.52 4.75
N ALA A 230 9.94 12.83 4.93
CA ALA A 230 10.76 13.34 6.03
C ALA A 230 10.23 12.85 7.38
N GLY A 231 8.91 12.89 7.60
CA GLY A 231 8.28 12.38 8.82
C GLY A 231 8.38 10.86 9.01
N VAL A 232 8.52 10.08 7.93
CA VAL A 232 8.81 8.64 8.01
C VAL A 232 10.26 8.43 8.45
N LEU A 233 11.21 9.13 7.81
CA LEU A 233 12.65 8.99 8.07
C LEU A 233 13.07 9.52 9.44
N GLU A 234 12.36 10.52 9.98
CA GLU A 234 12.56 11.00 11.35
C GLU A 234 12.20 9.95 12.40
N LYS A 235 11.20 9.11 12.12
CA LYS A 235 10.78 8.02 13.01
C LYS A 235 11.67 6.80 12.87
N GLU A 236 12.00 6.45 11.63
CA GLU A 236 12.79 5.28 11.30
C GLU A 236 13.81 5.64 10.20
N PRO A 237 15.07 5.96 10.59
CA PRO A 237 16.09 6.40 9.64
C PRO A 237 16.74 5.24 8.88
N SER A 238 16.49 3.99 9.29
CA SER A 238 17.10 2.79 8.75
C SER A 238 16.11 1.93 7.96
N VAL A 239 16.59 1.14 7.00
CA VAL A 239 15.72 0.23 6.24
C VAL A 239 15.41 -1.00 7.10
N SER A 240 14.25 -0.98 7.74
CA SER A 240 13.70 -2.07 8.55
C SER A 240 12.28 -2.43 8.11
N ASP A 241 11.73 -3.53 8.61
CA ASP A 241 10.32 -3.89 8.34
C ASP A 241 9.36 -2.79 8.84
N HIS A 242 9.68 -2.18 9.98
CA HIS A 242 8.95 -1.05 10.53
C HIS A 242 9.01 0.20 9.63
N PHE A 243 10.15 0.46 8.99
CA PHE A 243 10.26 1.50 7.97
C PHE A 243 9.30 1.27 6.79
N TYR A 244 9.24 0.05 6.26
CA TYR A 244 8.33 -0.27 5.15
C TYR A 244 6.86 -0.11 5.55
N GLU A 245 6.51 -0.40 6.80
CA GLU A 245 5.17 -0.16 7.33
C GLU A 245 4.84 1.33 7.36
N LEU A 246 5.74 2.17 7.87
CA LEU A 246 5.56 3.62 7.91
C LEU A 246 5.40 4.21 6.51
N VAL A 247 6.15 3.69 5.53
CA VAL A 247 6.00 4.08 4.10
C VAL A 247 4.62 3.69 3.57
N LEU A 248 4.14 2.47 3.84
CA LEU A 248 2.80 2.02 3.44
C LEU A 248 1.69 2.85 4.10
N GLU A 249 1.85 3.24 5.36
CA GLU A 249 0.93 4.15 6.04
C GLU A 249 0.89 5.53 5.38
N ALA A 250 2.04 6.06 4.98
CA ALA A 250 2.12 7.34 4.28
C ALA A 250 1.41 7.28 2.92
N GLU A 251 1.61 6.22 2.14
CA GLU A 251 0.86 5.98 0.88
C GLU A 251 -0.66 5.91 1.15
N ARG A 252 -1.08 5.21 2.21
CA ARG A 252 -2.49 5.09 2.59
C ARG A 252 -3.10 6.44 2.99
N LYS A 253 -2.39 7.26 3.77
CA LYS A 253 -2.82 8.61 4.16
C LYS A 253 -2.91 9.56 2.97
N SER A 254 -2.00 9.45 2.01
CA SER A 254 -2.09 10.23 0.78
C SER A 254 -3.33 9.87 -0.04
N LEU A 255 -3.64 8.57 -0.16
CA LEU A 255 -4.85 8.12 -0.85
C LEU A 255 -6.15 8.58 -0.19
N SER A 256 -6.22 8.60 1.14
CA SER A 256 -7.44 9.00 1.85
C SER A 256 -7.76 10.50 1.71
N LYS A 257 -6.74 11.36 1.62
CA LYS A 257 -6.92 12.81 1.37
C LYS A 257 -7.61 13.11 0.03
N ARG A 258 -7.60 12.17 -0.92
CA ARG A 258 -8.18 12.33 -2.26
C ARG A 258 -9.67 12.03 -2.36
N PHE A 259 -10.22 11.32 -1.38
CA PHE A 259 -11.65 10.96 -1.31
C PHE A 259 -12.43 11.85 -0.34
N LYS A 260 -11.85 12.96 0.10
CA LYS A 260 -12.52 14.04 0.84
C LYS A 260 -12.95 15.15 -0.10
#